data_AF-A0A0A0D003-F1
#
_entry.id   AF-A0A0A0D003-F1
#
_cell.length_a   1.000
_cell.length_b   1.000
_cell.length_c   1.000
_cell.angle_alpha   90.00
_cell.angle_beta   90.00
_cell.angle_gamma   90.00
#
_symmetry.space_group_name_H-M   'P 1'
#
loop_
_entity.id
_entity.type
_entity.pdbx_description
1 polymer ?
#
loop_
_entity_poly.entity_id
_entity_poly.type
_entity_poly.pdbx_seq_one_letter_code
_entity_poly.pdbx_strand_id
1 'polypeptide(L)'
;DAGHGRWAGRRLEEVQAAEPEGVIAWLADPDAAPHGGEALSDLLRRAAVWLDARAGDGGHGVAVTHAAVIRGALLHVLEAPASSFWRIDIAPLGVTELSHDGRRWAWRASGLPFAG
;
A
#
# COMPACT_ATOMS: atom_id res chain seq x y z
N ASP A 1 -2.99 5.75 -6.51
CA ASP A 1 -2.89 4.36 -7.00
C ASP A 1 -1.45 4.05 -7.39
N ALA A 2 -1.12 2.79 -7.63
CA ALA A 2 0.18 2.36 -8.17
C ALA A 2 0.20 2.52 -9.71
N GLY A 3 1.31 3.01 -10.27
CA GLY A 3 1.49 3.03 -11.73
C GLY A 3 1.86 1.65 -12.28
N HIS A 4 0.98 0.99 -13.04
CA HIS A 4 1.22 -0.35 -13.58
C HIS A 4 1.82 -0.38 -15.01
N GLY A 5 2.15 0.77 -15.59
CA GLY A 5 2.79 0.86 -16.91
C GLY A 5 2.05 0.06 -17.99
N ARG A 6 2.77 -0.78 -18.75
CA ARG A 6 2.16 -1.59 -19.83
C ARG A 6 1.23 -2.70 -19.36
N TRP A 7 1.21 -3.01 -18.05
CA TRP A 7 0.28 -3.98 -17.48
C TRP A 7 -1.07 -3.34 -17.12
N ALA A 8 -1.18 -2.02 -17.16
CA ALA A 8 -2.42 -1.32 -16.83
C ALA A 8 -3.61 -1.81 -17.67
N GLY A 9 -4.74 -2.07 -17.00
CA GLY A 9 -5.98 -2.54 -17.63
C GLY A 9 -6.01 -4.03 -17.97
N ARG A 10 -4.92 -4.78 -17.76
CA ARG A 10 -4.87 -6.24 -17.96
C ARG A 10 -5.17 -6.97 -16.65
N ARG A 11 -5.70 -8.18 -16.75
CA ARG A 11 -5.86 -9.06 -15.60
C ARG A 11 -4.51 -9.66 -15.20
N LEU A 12 -4.32 -9.94 -13.90
CA LEU A 12 -3.07 -10.50 -13.42
C LEU A 12 -2.78 -11.86 -14.06
N GLU A 13 -3.80 -12.68 -14.33
CA GLU A 13 -3.64 -13.98 -14.99
C GLU A 13 -3.14 -13.83 -16.44
N GLU A 14 -3.62 -12.81 -17.16
CA GLU A 14 -3.18 -12.51 -18.53
C GLU A 14 -1.73 -12.01 -18.57
N VAL A 15 -1.33 -11.24 -17.55
CA VAL A 15 0.05 -10.78 -17.39
C VAL A 15 0.95 -11.94 -17.01
N GLN A 16 0.55 -12.78 -16.05
CA GLN A 16 1.29 -13.95 -15.60
C GLN A 16 1.51 -14.96 -16.73
N ALA A 17 0.53 -15.14 -17.61
CA ALA A 17 0.66 -16.02 -18.78
C ALA A 17 1.63 -15.46 -19.84
N ALA A 18 1.63 -14.15 -20.04
CA ALA A 18 2.46 -13.50 -21.06
C ALA A 18 3.90 -13.21 -20.60
N GLU A 19 4.08 -12.86 -19.33
CA GLU A 19 5.34 -12.31 -18.78
C GLU A 19 5.66 -12.90 -17.39
N PRO A 20 5.76 -14.24 -17.26
CA PRO A 20 5.84 -14.92 -15.96
C PRO A 20 7.05 -14.51 -15.11
N GLU A 21 8.23 -14.39 -15.73
CA GLU A 21 9.45 -13.97 -15.04
C GLU A 21 9.34 -12.54 -14.52
N GLY A 22 8.63 -11.67 -15.26
CA GLY A 22 8.34 -10.31 -14.82
C GLY A 22 7.46 -10.29 -13.58
N VAL A 23 6.41 -11.09 -13.54
CA VAL A 23 5.55 -11.17 -12.33
C VAL A 23 6.31 -11.72 -11.13
N ILE A 24 7.15 -12.75 -11.33
CA ILE A 24 7.99 -13.30 -10.25
C ILE A 24 8.93 -12.22 -9.70
N ALA A 25 9.62 -11.48 -10.56
CA ALA A 25 10.52 -10.40 -10.14
C ALA A 25 9.76 -9.31 -9.37
N TRP A 26 8.60 -8.88 -9.88
CA TRP A 26 7.76 -7.85 -9.25
C TRP A 26 7.24 -8.25 -7.86
N LEU A 27 6.92 -9.53 -7.65
CA LEU A 27 6.46 -10.02 -6.34
C LEU A 27 7.62 -10.16 -5.33
N ALA A 28 8.83 -10.47 -5.81
CA ALA A 28 10.00 -10.78 -4.99
C ALA A 28 10.82 -9.54 -4.60
N ASP A 29 10.93 -8.55 -5.49
CA ASP A 29 11.79 -7.39 -5.35
C ASP A 29 10.95 -6.08 -5.43
N PRO A 30 10.90 -5.28 -4.34
CA PRO A 30 10.13 -4.03 -4.34
C PRO A 30 10.66 -2.96 -5.31
N ASP A 31 11.91 -3.07 -5.76
CA ASP A 31 12.51 -2.15 -6.74
C ASP A 31 12.29 -2.62 -8.19
N ALA A 32 11.85 -3.87 -8.39
CA ALA A 32 11.55 -4.39 -9.71
C ALA A 32 10.26 -3.79 -10.27
N ALA A 33 10.40 -2.98 -11.33
CA ALA A 33 9.28 -2.44 -12.10
C ALA A 33 9.27 -2.99 -13.53
N PRO A 34 9.17 -4.32 -13.74
CA PRO A 34 9.27 -4.93 -15.06
C PRO A 34 8.20 -4.40 -16.00
N HIS A 35 7.04 -4.00 -15.47
CA HIS A 35 5.94 -3.37 -16.20
C HIS A 35 6.20 -1.94 -16.71
N GLY A 36 7.34 -1.33 -16.36
CA GLY A 36 7.73 0.03 -16.76
C GLY A 36 6.90 1.13 -16.11
N GLY A 37 6.32 0.84 -14.93
CA GLY A 37 5.52 1.78 -14.15
C GLY A 37 6.25 2.21 -12.88
N GLU A 38 5.49 2.52 -11.83
CA GLU A 38 6.00 2.87 -10.51
C GLU A 38 6.49 1.61 -9.79
N ALA A 39 7.73 1.62 -9.26
CA ALA A 39 8.21 0.54 -8.41
C ALA A 39 7.44 0.51 -7.08
N LEU A 40 7.35 -0.65 -6.43
CA LEU A 40 6.69 -0.75 -5.13
C LEU A 40 7.41 0.13 -4.10
N SER A 41 8.74 0.16 -4.10
CA SER A 41 9.54 1.01 -3.21
C SER A 41 9.22 2.50 -3.36
N ASP A 42 8.93 2.96 -4.58
CA ASP A 42 8.55 4.35 -4.86
C ASP A 42 7.17 4.69 -4.30
N LEU A 43 6.21 3.77 -4.47
CA LEU A 43 4.89 3.88 -3.88
C LEU A 43 4.96 3.94 -2.35
N LEU A 44 5.74 3.05 -1.73
CA LEU A 44 5.93 3.01 -0.27
C LEU A 44 6.52 4.34 0.21
N ARG A 45 7.55 4.85 -0.47
CA ARG A 45 8.20 6.12 -0.12
C ARG A 45 7.25 7.30 -0.20
N ARG A 46 6.48 7.44 -1.29
CA ARG A 46 5.54 8.56 -1.41
C ARG A 46 4.37 8.46 -0.43
N ALA A 47 3.94 7.26 -0.07
CA ALA A 47 2.90 7.06 0.94
C ALA A 47 3.40 7.49 2.33
N ALA A 48 4.63 7.12 2.69
CA ALA A 48 5.30 7.57 3.91
C ALA A 48 5.43 9.10 3.98
N VAL A 49 6.01 9.71 2.94
CA VAL A 49 6.19 11.17 2.85
C VAL A 49 4.86 11.90 2.98
N TRP A 50 3.82 11.42 2.30
CA TRP A 50 2.49 12.02 2.38
C TRP A 50 1.88 11.89 3.79
N LEU A 51 2.07 10.75 4.45
CA LEU A 51 1.55 10.54 5.80
C LEU A 51 2.28 11.41 6.82
N ASP A 52 3.61 11.47 6.78
CA ASP A 52 4.43 12.28 7.69
C ASP A 52 4.15 13.78 7.58
N ALA A 53 3.88 14.27 6.36
CA ALA A 53 3.48 15.65 6.15
C ALA A 53 2.19 16.03 6.88
N ARG A 54 1.36 15.05 7.28
CA ARG A 54 0.07 15.25 7.98
C ARG A 54 0.18 15.13 9.50
N ALA A 55 1.35 14.77 10.03
CA ALA A 55 1.54 14.56 11.47
C ALA A 55 1.25 15.82 12.31
N GLY A 56 1.34 17.00 11.70
CA GLY A 56 1.10 18.30 12.32
C GLY A 56 -0.26 18.94 12.01
N ASP A 57 -1.11 18.33 11.18
CA ASP A 57 -2.38 18.93 10.74
C ASP A 57 -3.35 19.15 11.91
N GLY A 58 -3.23 18.33 12.97
CA GLY A 58 -4.13 18.33 14.12
C GLY A 58 -5.54 17.83 13.78
N GLY A 59 -6.28 17.39 14.79
CA GLY A 59 -7.67 16.93 14.62
C GLY A 59 -7.80 15.66 13.77
N HIS A 60 -8.98 15.46 13.18
CA HIS A 60 -9.30 14.28 12.37
C HIS A 60 -9.30 14.63 10.88
N GLY A 61 -8.67 13.78 10.06
CA GLY A 61 -8.68 13.91 8.61
C GLY A 61 -9.08 12.59 7.94
N VAL A 62 -9.78 12.69 6.81
CA VAL A 62 -10.17 11.53 5.99
C VAL A 62 -9.44 11.60 4.66
N ALA A 63 -8.86 10.49 4.23
CA ALA A 63 -8.25 10.34 2.92
C ALA A 63 -8.89 9.15 2.19
N VAL A 64 -9.40 9.40 0.99
CA VAL A 64 -9.97 8.37 0.12
C VAL A 64 -8.92 7.99 -0.91
N THR A 65 -8.51 6.72 -0.91
CA THR A 65 -7.42 6.25 -1.77
C THR A 65 -7.55 4.74 -2.06
N HIS A 66 -6.51 4.18 -2.66
CA HIS A 66 -6.44 2.81 -3.16
C HIS A 66 -5.73 1.90 -2.15
N ALA A 67 -6.03 0.61 -2.18
CA ALA A 67 -5.47 -0.39 -1.25
C ALA A 67 -3.93 -0.37 -1.20
N ALA A 68 -3.25 -0.17 -2.34
CA ALA A 68 -1.79 -0.07 -2.39
C ALA A 68 -1.24 1.09 -1.52
N VAL A 69 -1.90 2.25 -1.55
CA VAL A 69 -1.49 3.41 -0.74
C VAL A 69 -1.73 3.15 0.74
N ILE A 70 -2.86 2.52 1.08
CA ILE A 70 -3.19 2.16 2.48
C ILE A 70 -2.16 1.16 3.03
N ARG A 71 -1.78 0.14 2.24
CA ARG A 71 -0.69 -0.78 2.60
C ARG A 71 0.63 -0.04 2.84
N GLY A 72 0.99 0.89 1.95
CA GLY A 72 2.21 1.69 2.10
C GLY A 72 2.21 2.52 3.39
N ALA A 73 1.08 3.14 3.71
CA ALA A 73 0.91 3.84 4.98
C ALA A 73 1.04 2.89 6.19
N LEU A 74 0.39 1.72 6.16
CA LEU A 74 0.49 0.72 7.23
C LEU A 74 1.91 0.20 7.42
N LEU A 75 2.63 -0.09 6.33
CA LEU A 75 4.03 -0.52 6.40
C LEU A 75 4.92 0.54 7.06
N HIS A 76 4.73 1.81 6.69
CA HIS A 76 5.44 2.93 7.30
C HIS A 76 5.15 3.04 8.80
N VAL A 77 3.87 2.99 9.17
CA VAL A 77 3.43 3.09 10.58
C VAL A 77 3.92 1.93 11.44
N LEU A 78 3.97 0.72 10.88
CA LEU A 78 4.39 -0.49 11.59
C LEU A 78 5.90 -0.76 11.48
N GLU A 79 6.64 0.12 10.79
CA GLU A 79 8.06 -0.07 10.45
C GLU A 79 8.32 -1.45 9.83
N ALA A 80 7.34 -1.95 9.06
CA ALA A 80 7.35 -3.29 8.52
C ALA A 80 8.16 -3.36 7.21
N PRO A 81 8.85 -4.47 6.91
CA PRO A 81 9.60 -4.62 5.68
C PRO A 81 8.67 -4.60 4.46
N ALA A 82 9.18 -4.12 3.31
CA ALA A 82 8.43 -4.05 2.05
C ALA A 82 7.81 -5.39 1.62
N SER A 83 8.46 -6.52 1.95
CA SER A 83 7.94 -7.87 1.71
C SER A 83 6.61 -8.17 2.40
N SER A 84 6.24 -7.41 3.44
CA SER A 84 4.94 -7.52 4.10
C SER A 84 3.79 -6.93 3.27
N PHE A 85 4.06 -6.18 2.21
CA PHE A 85 3.04 -5.50 1.40
C PHE A 85 1.96 -6.47 0.90
N TRP A 86 2.35 -7.64 0.41
CA TRP A 86 1.46 -8.67 -0.10
C TRP A 86 0.67 -9.43 0.97
N ARG A 87 1.02 -9.23 2.25
CA ARG A 87 0.42 -9.92 3.41
C ARG A 87 -0.66 -9.12 4.10
N ILE A 88 -0.99 -7.94 3.56
CA ILE A 88 -1.98 -7.04 4.13
C ILE A 88 -3.18 -7.01 3.20
N ASP A 89 -4.31 -7.50 3.69
CA ASP A 89 -5.60 -7.37 3.01
C ASP A 89 -6.30 -6.09 3.42
N ILE A 90 -6.71 -5.31 2.42
CA ILE A 90 -7.53 -4.11 2.59
C ILE A 90 -8.88 -4.41 1.98
N ALA A 91 -9.91 -4.52 2.84
CA ALA A 91 -11.27 -4.74 2.38
C ALA A 91 -11.75 -3.57 1.50
N PRO A 92 -12.43 -3.83 0.38
CA PRO A 92 -13.14 -2.79 -0.36
C PRO A 92 -14.09 -2.03 0.56
N LEU A 93 -14.13 -0.70 0.42
CA LEU A 93 -14.96 0.18 1.25
C LEU A 93 -14.68 0.10 2.77
N GLY A 94 -13.57 -0.54 3.17
CA GLY A 94 -13.11 -0.59 4.56
C GLY A 94 -12.51 0.73 5.03
N VAL A 95 -12.43 0.88 6.34
CA VAL A 95 -11.79 2.03 7.00
C VAL A 95 -10.53 1.55 7.72
N THR A 96 -9.40 2.23 7.47
CA THR A 96 -8.15 2.05 8.22
C THR A 96 -7.90 3.30 9.04
N GLU A 97 -7.87 3.16 10.36
CA GLU A 97 -7.65 4.27 11.28
C GLU A 97 -6.17 4.35 11.69
N LEU A 98 -5.57 5.51 11.45
CA LEU A 98 -4.22 5.85 11.90
C LEU A 98 -4.31 7.06 12.83
N SER A 99 -3.58 7.02 13.94
CA SER A 99 -3.52 8.12 14.91
C SER A 99 -2.08 8.55 15.13
N HIS A 100 -1.84 9.85 15.33
CA HIS A 100 -0.54 10.41 15.65
C HIS A 100 -0.59 11.09 17.02
N ASP A 101 0.35 10.78 17.92
CA ASP A 101 0.38 11.29 19.30
C ASP A 101 1.33 12.49 19.50
N GLY A 102 1.85 13.04 18.41
CA GLY A 102 2.88 14.09 18.42
C GLY A 102 4.31 13.54 18.35
N ARG A 103 4.49 12.22 18.49
CA ARG A 103 5.80 11.56 18.40
C ARG A 103 5.82 10.44 17.37
N ARG A 104 4.73 9.68 17.26
CA ARG A 104 4.65 8.54 16.35
C ARG A 104 3.25 8.36 15.80
N TRP A 105 3.19 7.72 14.64
CA TRP A 105 1.97 7.11 14.14
C TRP A 105 1.69 5.78 14.84
N ALA A 106 0.42 5.45 14.98
CA ALA A 106 -0.07 4.17 15.44
C ALA A 106 -1.26 3.75 14.58
N TRP A 107 -1.24 2.50 14.11
CA TRP A 107 -2.41 1.88 13.51
C TRP A 107 -3.36 1.45 14.60
N ARG A 108 -4.64 1.81 14.45
CA ARG A 108 -5.70 1.32 15.31
C ARG A 108 -6.44 0.20 14.58
N ALA A 109 -6.37 -0.99 15.16
CA ALA A 109 -7.27 -2.05 14.79
C ALA A 109 -8.68 -1.67 15.29
N SER A 110 -9.44 -1.01 14.43
CA SER A 110 -10.88 -0.82 14.64
C SER A 110 -11.56 -2.17 14.39
N GLY A 111 -11.62 -3.01 15.44
CA GLY A 111 -12.33 -4.28 15.38
C GLY A 111 -13.83 -4.07 15.54
N LEU A 112 -14.65 -4.49 14.58
CA LEU A 112 -16.07 -4.82 14.74
C LEU A 112 -16.53 -5.85 13.68
N PRO A 113 -17.52 -6.69 14.00
CA PRO A 113 -17.39 -8.09 14.38
C PRO A 113 -17.35 -9.07 13.19
N PHE A 114 -16.98 -10.33 13.46
CA PHE A 114 -17.39 -11.46 12.63
C PHE A 114 -18.93 -11.44 12.49
N ALA A 115 -19.43 -11.26 11.28
CA ALA A 115 -20.79 -11.64 10.92
C ALA A 115 -20.66 -12.82 9.95
N GLY A 116 -21.04 -14.00 10.45
CA GLY A 116 -21.25 -15.19 9.63
C GLY A 116 -22.56 -15.13 8.85
#